data_AF-A0A4V3EIY7-F1
#
_entry.id   AF-A0A4V3EIY7-F1
#
_cell.length_a   1.000
_cell.length_b   1.000
_cell.length_c   1.000
_cell.angle_alpha   90.00
_cell.angle_beta   90.00
_cell.angle_gamma   90.00
#
_symmetry.space_group_name_H-M   'P 1'
#
loop_
_entity.id
_entity.type
_entity.pdbx_description
1 polymer ?
#
loop_
_entity_poly.entity_id
_entity_poly.type
_entity_poly.pdbx_seq_one_letter_code
_entity_poly.pdbx_strand_id
1 'polypeptide(L)'
;MELTDFWFIIIAVLWTGYFFLEGFDFGVGMLLHPLSNDEIDRRVMINTIGPVWDGNEVWLLTAGGATFAAFPNWYASLFSGFYLALFLILIALIVRGVAFEYRGKVSTKRWKSTWDLMIAIGSWVPAILWGVAFANIVHGVPIDADGNFTGNLFTLITPYSLLGGVTIAALCAFHGANFLALKTTGDIQGRSQSAATMLGAVAVVLGGSFLLWTQLDTGEGWTWIPLLLAAVGLVASIVAGRAGRDGWAFVGTGAAIAFAIVMLFGSLYPDVLPSTIDPAYSLTVDNASSADYTLKVMTVVALVMTPVVLLYQAWTYWIFRKRVGRHHIPTSAAH
;
A
#
# COMPACT_ATOMS: atom_id res chain seq x y z
N MET A 1 -16.14 23.83 -0.64
CA MET A 1 -15.17 22.86 -1.17
C MET A 1 -15.59 22.61 -2.59
N GLU A 2 -14.71 22.93 -3.54
CA GLU A 2 -14.95 22.64 -4.95
C GLU A 2 -14.99 21.12 -5.16
N LEU A 3 -15.65 20.67 -6.23
CA LEU A 3 -15.71 19.22 -6.52
C LEU A 3 -14.34 18.65 -6.88
N THR A 4 -13.43 19.48 -7.41
CA THR A 4 -12.03 19.13 -7.67
C THR A 4 -11.30 18.79 -6.37
N ASP A 5 -11.37 19.67 -5.36
CA ASP A 5 -10.81 19.42 -4.02
C ASP A 5 -11.41 18.17 -3.37
N PHE A 6 -12.73 18.00 -3.48
CA PHE A 6 -13.42 16.81 -2.97
C PHE A 6 -12.84 15.53 -3.58
N TRP A 7 -12.71 15.49 -4.90
CA TRP A 7 -12.21 14.30 -5.59
C TRP A 7 -10.72 14.05 -5.35
N PHE A 8 -9.91 15.10 -5.18
CA PHE A 8 -8.52 14.95 -4.73
C PHE A 8 -8.44 14.24 -3.38
N ILE A 9 -9.26 14.68 -2.41
CA ILE A 9 -9.35 14.03 -1.09
C ILE A 9 -9.84 12.59 -1.21
N ILE A 10 -10.86 12.32 -2.04
CA ILE A 10 -11.36 10.95 -2.26
C ILE A 10 -10.26 10.04 -2.83
N ILE A 11 -9.44 10.52 -3.78
CA ILE A 11 -8.31 9.75 -4.30
C ILE A 11 -7.28 9.46 -3.19
N ALA A 12 -6.95 10.43 -2.35
CA ALA A 12 -6.08 10.22 -1.20
C ALA A 12 -6.65 9.16 -0.23
N VAL A 13 -7.97 9.15 -0.02
CA VAL A 13 -8.67 8.13 0.80
C VAL A 13 -8.60 6.75 0.15
N LEU A 14 -8.78 6.65 -1.17
CA LEU A 14 -8.68 5.37 -1.89
C LEU A 14 -7.26 4.80 -1.82
N TRP A 15 -6.23 5.64 -2.01
CA TRP A 15 -4.84 5.23 -1.83
C TRP A 15 -4.51 4.87 -0.38
N THR A 16 -5.06 5.58 0.59
CA THR A 16 -4.94 5.22 2.01
C THR A 16 -5.53 3.84 2.28
N GLY A 17 -6.72 3.56 1.76
CA GLY A 17 -7.36 2.25 1.88
C GLY A 17 -6.55 1.15 1.22
N TYR A 18 -6.00 1.39 0.02
CA TYR A 18 -5.11 0.45 -0.65
C TYR A 18 -3.85 0.17 0.16
N PHE A 19 -3.09 1.19 0.58
CA PHE A 19 -1.86 0.95 1.35
C PHE A 19 -2.11 0.36 2.74
N PHE A 20 -3.26 0.63 3.35
CA PHE A 20 -3.67 -0.03 4.59
C PHE A 20 -3.97 -1.52 4.33
N LEU A 21 -4.87 -1.81 3.40
CA LEU A 21 -5.38 -3.17 3.18
C LEU A 21 -4.34 -4.05 2.49
N GLU A 22 -3.80 -3.58 1.37
CA GLU A 22 -2.79 -4.29 0.61
C GLU A 22 -1.44 -4.30 1.31
N GLY A 23 -1.15 -3.29 2.14
CA GLY A 23 0.12 -3.18 2.83
C GLY A 23 0.41 -4.38 3.73
N PHE A 24 -0.59 -4.93 4.42
CA PHE A 24 -0.38 -6.15 5.20
C PHE A 24 -0.37 -7.41 4.33
N ASP A 25 -1.08 -7.45 3.21
CA ASP A 25 -1.03 -8.58 2.27
C ASP A 25 0.36 -8.71 1.65
N PHE A 26 0.93 -7.60 1.20
CA PHE A 26 2.33 -7.53 0.80
C PHE A 26 3.25 -7.96 1.95
N GLY A 27 3.06 -7.42 3.15
CA GLY A 27 3.88 -7.78 4.31
C GLY A 27 3.84 -9.28 4.64
N VAL A 28 2.67 -9.92 4.60
CA VAL A 28 2.51 -11.36 4.80
C VAL A 28 3.27 -12.14 3.73
N GLY A 29 3.15 -11.74 2.47
CA GLY A 29 3.88 -12.36 1.36
C GLY A 29 5.40 -12.21 1.46
N MET A 30 5.89 -11.03 1.85
CA MET A 30 7.31 -10.76 2.09
C MET A 30 7.89 -11.62 3.23
N LEU A 31 7.09 -11.83 4.29
CA LEU A 31 7.50 -12.52 5.51
C LEU A 31 7.27 -14.04 5.46
N LEU A 32 6.68 -14.56 4.38
CA LEU A 32 6.34 -15.96 4.23
C LEU A 32 7.53 -16.89 4.48
N HIS A 33 8.69 -16.62 3.87
CA HIS A 33 9.91 -17.40 4.13
C HIS A 33 10.56 -17.08 5.47
N PRO A 34 10.83 -15.80 5.83
CA PRO A 34 11.51 -15.47 7.08
C PRO A 34 10.83 -15.93 8.36
N LEU A 35 9.49 -16.01 8.38
CA LEU A 35 8.74 -16.33 9.60
C LEU A 35 8.19 -17.76 9.66
N SER A 36 8.36 -18.55 8.60
CA SER A 36 7.91 -19.95 8.57
C SER A 36 9.04 -20.92 8.83
N ASN A 37 8.79 -21.89 9.72
CA ASN A 37 9.74 -23.00 9.94
C ASN A 37 9.48 -24.17 9.00
N ASP A 38 8.23 -24.34 8.56
CA ASP A 38 7.80 -25.45 7.72
C ASP A 38 6.62 -25.07 6.80
N GLU A 39 6.13 -26.05 6.05
CA GLU A 39 5.01 -25.88 5.13
C GLU A 39 3.68 -25.60 5.84
N ILE A 40 3.49 -26.06 7.07
CA ILE A 40 2.25 -25.79 7.80
C ILE A 40 2.20 -24.32 8.18
N ASP A 41 3.32 -23.75 8.64
CA ASP A 41 3.42 -22.32 8.94
C ASP A 41 3.07 -21.46 7.72
N ARG A 42 3.62 -21.81 6.55
CA ARG A 42 3.34 -21.09 5.29
C ARG A 42 1.86 -21.11 4.95
N ARG A 43 1.21 -22.27 5.09
CA ARG A 43 -0.23 -22.41 4.86
C ARG A 43 -1.05 -21.62 5.88
N VAL A 44 -0.67 -21.61 7.15
CA VAL A 44 -1.33 -20.77 8.17
C VAL A 44 -1.24 -19.30 7.78
N MET A 45 -0.05 -18.82 7.44
CA MET A 45 0.17 -17.42 7.06
C MET A 45 -0.64 -17.03 5.82
N ILE A 46 -0.59 -17.82 4.75
CA ILE A 46 -1.37 -17.55 3.53
C ILE A 46 -2.88 -17.55 3.83
N ASN A 47 -3.37 -18.50 4.65
CA ASN A 47 -4.78 -18.56 5.01
C ASN A 47 -5.25 -17.38 5.87
N THR A 48 -4.35 -16.58 6.46
CA THR A 48 -4.76 -15.35 7.16
C THR A 48 -5.28 -14.26 6.21
N ILE A 49 -4.78 -14.24 4.97
CA ILE A 49 -5.12 -13.26 3.93
C ILE A 49 -5.98 -13.85 2.81
N GLY A 50 -6.01 -15.18 2.67
CA GLY A 50 -6.77 -15.90 1.63
C GLY A 50 -8.20 -15.41 1.39
N PRO A 51 -9.02 -15.13 2.42
CA PRO A 51 -10.40 -14.66 2.23
C PRO A 51 -10.56 -13.19 1.81
N VAL A 52 -9.49 -12.37 1.84
CA VAL A 52 -9.60 -10.90 1.72
C VAL A 52 -8.67 -10.25 0.70
N TRP A 53 -7.55 -10.90 0.33
CA TRP A 53 -6.52 -10.29 -0.53
C TRP A 53 -7.06 -9.80 -1.89
N ASP A 54 -7.89 -10.60 -2.55
CA ASP A 54 -8.47 -10.23 -3.86
C ASP A 54 -9.36 -8.98 -3.74
N GLY A 55 -10.15 -8.89 -2.66
CA GLY A 55 -10.96 -7.71 -2.38
C GLY A 55 -10.13 -6.48 -1.98
N ASN A 56 -8.95 -6.67 -1.41
CA ASN A 56 -8.04 -5.58 -1.07
C ASN A 56 -7.39 -4.98 -2.34
N GLU A 57 -7.03 -5.82 -3.32
CA GLU A 57 -6.47 -5.36 -4.61
C GLU A 57 -7.46 -4.47 -5.38
N VAL A 58 -8.78 -4.66 -5.21
CA VAL A 58 -9.80 -3.81 -5.86
C VAL A 58 -9.68 -2.32 -5.47
N TRP A 59 -9.07 -2.00 -4.32
CA TRP A 59 -8.80 -0.61 -3.95
C TRP A 59 -7.82 0.07 -4.89
N LEU A 60 -6.83 -0.66 -5.43
CA LEU A 60 -5.94 -0.15 -6.46
C LEU A 60 -6.71 0.18 -7.74
N LEU A 61 -7.55 -0.76 -8.19
CA LEU A 61 -8.36 -0.56 -9.40
C LEU A 61 -9.30 0.64 -9.24
N THR A 62 -9.90 0.79 -8.05
CA THR A 62 -10.79 1.90 -7.74
C THR A 62 -10.03 3.21 -7.67
N ALA A 63 -8.84 3.24 -7.04
CA ALA A 63 -7.99 4.42 -6.99
C ALA A 63 -7.59 4.87 -8.40
N GLY A 64 -7.08 3.95 -9.23
CA GLY A 64 -6.70 4.24 -10.62
C GLY A 64 -7.90 4.66 -11.48
N GLY A 65 -9.04 3.97 -11.35
CA GLY A 65 -10.28 4.31 -12.07
C GLY A 65 -10.88 5.64 -11.65
N ALA A 66 -10.84 5.98 -10.36
CA ALA A 66 -11.25 7.28 -9.84
C ALA A 66 -10.32 8.40 -10.33
N THR A 67 -9.00 8.17 -10.35
CA THR A 67 -8.06 9.12 -10.95
C THR A 67 -8.34 9.32 -12.44
N PHE A 68 -8.58 8.26 -13.21
CA PHE A 68 -8.96 8.36 -14.62
C PHE A 68 -10.23 9.20 -14.83
N ALA A 69 -11.25 8.96 -14.01
CA ALA A 69 -12.55 9.58 -14.20
C ALA A 69 -12.60 11.03 -13.65
N ALA A 70 -11.91 11.32 -12.54
CA ALA A 70 -11.90 12.65 -11.93
C ALA A 70 -10.77 13.54 -12.47
N PHE A 71 -9.60 12.99 -12.79
CA PHE A 71 -8.41 13.71 -13.25
C PHE A 71 -7.76 13.01 -14.46
N PRO A 72 -8.41 13.03 -15.64
CA PRO A 72 -7.96 12.27 -16.81
C PRO A 72 -6.55 12.65 -17.28
N ASN A 73 -6.17 13.94 -17.18
CA ASN A 73 -4.84 14.39 -17.57
C ASN A 73 -3.77 13.88 -16.59
N TRP A 74 -4.07 13.89 -15.28
CA TRP A 74 -3.19 13.28 -14.28
C TRP A 74 -3.00 11.78 -14.55
N TYR A 75 -4.09 11.06 -14.81
CA TYR A 75 -4.04 9.65 -15.16
C TYR A 75 -3.18 9.41 -16.42
N ALA A 76 -3.41 10.17 -17.49
CA ALA A 76 -2.71 10.01 -18.75
C ALA A 76 -1.20 10.22 -18.61
N SER A 77 -0.79 11.34 -17.99
CA SER A 77 0.63 11.66 -17.78
C SER A 77 1.31 10.67 -16.83
N LEU A 78 0.62 10.23 -15.77
CA LEU A 78 1.15 9.25 -14.83
C LEU A 78 1.37 7.89 -15.50
N PHE A 79 0.37 7.35 -16.19
CA PHE A 79 0.43 6.01 -16.78
C PHE A 79 1.35 5.94 -18.01
N SER A 80 1.44 7.02 -18.80
CA SER A 80 2.38 7.09 -19.91
C SER A 80 3.81 7.34 -19.43
N GLY A 81 4.02 8.25 -18.48
CA GLY A 81 5.34 8.59 -17.96
C GLY A 81 5.97 7.47 -17.14
N PHE A 82 5.18 6.81 -16.29
CA PHE A 82 5.66 5.70 -15.45
C PHE A 82 5.40 4.33 -16.09
N TYR A 83 5.20 4.28 -17.41
CA TYR A 83 4.80 3.08 -18.14
C TYR A 83 5.57 1.82 -17.71
N LEU A 84 6.91 1.86 -17.75
CA LEU A 84 7.71 0.68 -17.44
C LEU A 84 7.62 0.29 -15.95
N ALA A 85 7.54 1.26 -15.04
CA ALA A 85 7.40 0.98 -13.61
C ALA A 85 6.02 0.37 -13.30
N LEU A 86 4.94 0.95 -13.82
CA LEU A 86 3.58 0.44 -13.64
C LEU A 86 3.38 -0.91 -14.33
N PHE A 87 4.01 -1.14 -15.47
CA PHE A 87 4.02 -2.44 -16.14
C PHE A 87 4.67 -3.52 -15.27
N LEU A 88 5.81 -3.22 -14.64
CA LEU A 88 6.47 -4.14 -13.71
C LEU A 88 5.61 -4.43 -12.47
N ILE A 89 4.91 -3.42 -11.94
CA ILE A 89 3.94 -3.59 -10.85
C ILE A 89 2.83 -4.55 -11.31
N LEU A 90 2.22 -4.31 -12.47
CA LEU A 90 1.15 -5.14 -13.01
C LEU A 90 1.58 -6.61 -13.14
N ILE A 91 2.74 -6.88 -13.74
CA ILE A 91 3.24 -8.24 -13.89
C ILE A 91 3.48 -8.90 -12.52
N ALA A 92 4.05 -8.17 -11.57
CA ALA A 92 4.28 -8.69 -10.22
C ALA A 92 2.97 -9.03 -9.49
N LEU A 93 1.93 -8.20 -9.64
CA LEU A 93 0.59 -8.46 -9.08
C LEU A 93 -0.08 -9.67 -9.74
N ILE A 94 -0.02 -9.79 -11.08
CA ILE A 94 -0.53 -10.97 -11.80
C ILE A 94 0.15 -12.25 -11.29
N VAL A 95 1.49 -12.22 -11.20
CA VAL A 95 2.27 -13.36 -10.70
C VAL A 95 1.86 -13.71 -9.27
N ARG A 96 1.60 -12.72 -8.41
CA ARG A 96 1.16 -12.93 -7.04
C ARG A 96 -0.22 -13.59 -6.97
N GLY A 97 -1.21 -13.07 -7.70
CA GLY A 97 -2.56 -13.62 -7.72
C GLY A 97 -2.58 -15.06 -8.22
N VAL A 98 -1.87 -15.34 -9.33
CA VAL A 98 -1.69 -16.71 -9.83
C VAL A 98 -0.99 -17.59 -8.80
N ALA A 99 0.00 -17.07 -8.09
CA ALA A 99 0.73 -17.84 -7.09
C ALA A 99 -0.16 -18.27 -5.91
N PHE A 100 -1.05 -17.42 -5.40
CA PHE A 100 -1.99 -17.81 -4.35
C PHE A 100 -2.91 -18.96 -4.80
N GLU A 101 -3.45 -18.87 -6.02
CA GLU A 101 -4.36 -19.86 -6.56
C GLU A 101 -3.67 -21.20 -6.91
N TYR A 102 -2.47 -21.14 -7.48
CA TYR A 102 -1.83 -22.33 -8.06
C TYR A 102 -0.95 -23.08 -7.06
N ARG A 103 -0.47 -22.43 -6.00
CA ARG A 103 0.38 -23.04 -4.98
C ARG A 103 -0.20 -24.34 -4.41
N GLY A 104 -1.51 -24.36 -4.15
CA GLY A 104 -2.21 -25.50 -3.55
C GLY A 104 -2.54 -26.65 -4.51
N LYS A 105 -2.32 -26.49 -5.82
CA LYS A 105 -2.80 -27.43 -6.86
C LYS A 105 -1.89 -28.65 -7.06
N VAL A 106 -0.60 -28.55 -6.73
CA VAL A 106 0.37 -29.66 -6.86
C VAL A 106 1.13 -29.85 -5.54
N SER A 107 1.30 -31.10 -5.13
CA SER A 107 1.84 -31.45 -3.80
C SER A 107 3.37 -31.45 -3.71
N THR A 108 4.09 -31.34 -4.83
CA THR A 108 5.56 -31.44 -4.85
C THR A 108 6.24 -30.24 -4.17
N LYS A 109 7.36 -30.50 -3.48
CA LYS A 109 8.13 -29.45 -2.77
C LYS A 109 8.61 -28.34 -3.72
N ARG A 110 9.08 -28.71 -4.92
CA ARG A 110 9.55 -27.76 -5.93
C ARG A 110 8.44 -26.80 -6.35
N TRP A 111 7.24 -27.32 -6.64
CA TRP A 111 6.08 -26.51 -7.01
C TRP A 111 5.75 -25.47 -5.94
N LYS A 112 5.57 -25.93 -4.70
CA LYS A 112 5.22 -25.06 -3.58
C LYS A 112 6.29 -24.00 -3.31
N SER A 113 7.57 -24.39 -3.33
CA SER A 113 8.68 -23.45 -3.12
C SER A 113 8.80 -22.41 -4.23
N THR A 114 8.49 -22.77 -5.48
CA THR A 114 8.47 -21.81 -6.59
C THR A 114 7.35 -20.80 -6.39
N TRP A 115 6.15 -21.24 -6.04
CA TRP A 115 5.03 -20.32 -5.80
C TRP A 115 5.19 -19.49 -4.54
N ASP A 116 5.83 -20.02 -3.48
CA ASP A 116 6.21 -19.22 -2.31
C ASP A 116 7.16 -18.08 -2.68
N LEU A 117 8.14 -18.35 -3.55
CA LEU A 117 9.05 -17.34 -4.05
C LEU A 117 8.30 -16.31 -4.91
N MET A 118 7.36 -16.74 -5.75
CA MET A 118 6.54 -15.84 -6.56
C MET A 118 5.62 -14.95 -5.71
N ILE A 119 5.06 -15.47 -4.61
CA ILE A 119 4.31 -14.66 -3.63
C ILE A 119 5.22 -13.59 -3.01
N ALA A 120 6.44 -13.98 -2.61
CA ALA A 120 7.39 -13.04 -2.01
C ALA A 120 7.82 -11.95 -3.01
N ILE A 121 8.21 -12.33 -4.25
CA ILE A 121 8.60 -11.37 -5.30
C ILE A 121 7.41 -10.46 -5.66
N GLY A 122 6.23 -11.05 -5.87
CA GLY A 122 4.99 -10.34 -6.16
C GLY A 122 4.51 -9.44 -5.03
N SER A 123 5.13 -9.51 -3.85
CA SER A 123 4.88 -8.60 -2.72
C SER A 123 5.97 -7.54 -2.56
N TRP A 124 7.24 -7.93 -2.68
CA TRP A 124 8.39 -7.02 -2.59
C TRP A 124 8.42 -6.01 -3.74
N VAL A 125 8.24 -6.48 -4.97
CA VAL A 125 8.39 -5.64 -6.17
C VAL A 125 7.34 -4.52 -6.20
N PRO A 126 6.02 -4.79 -6.04
CA PRO A 126 5.03 -3.72 -6.03
C PRO A 126 5.22 -2.74 -4.88
N ALA A 127 5.55 -3.20 -3.67
CA ALA A 127 5.73 -2.30 -2.53
C ALA A 127 6.87 -1.31 -2.75
N ILE A 128 8.02 -1.77 -3.28
CA ILE A 128 9.15 -0.89 -3.60
C ILE A 128 8.78 0.07 -4.73
N LEU A 129 8.21 -0.44 -5.83
CA LEU A 129 7.91 0.38 -6.99
C LEU A 129 6.82 1.42 -6.70
N TRP A 130 5.82 1.10 -5.87
CA TRP A 130 4.83 2.08 -5.40
C TRP A 130 5.48 3.19 -4.57
N GLY A 131 6.41 2.86 -3.68
CA GLY A 131 7.13 3.88 -2.92
C GLY A 131 8.01 4.77 -3.81
N VAL A 132 8.68 4.20 -4.81
CA VAL A 132 9.41 4.97 -5.83
C VAL A 132 8.46 5.88 -6.62
N ALA A 133 7.30 5.35 -7.04
CA ALA A 133 6.31 6.12 -7.78
C ALA A 133 5.76 7.30 -6.96
N PHE A 134 5.27 7.06 -5.75
CA PHE A 134 4.72 8.12 -4.89
C PHE A 134 5.75 9.17 -4.48
N ALA A 135 6.99 8.77 -4.26
CA ALA A 135 8.06 9.74 -4.03
C ALA A 135 8.24 10.66 -5.26
N ASN A 136 8.30 10.11 -6.48
CA ASN A 136 8.38 10.94 -7.68
C ASN A 136 7.11 11.79 -7.91
N ILE A 137 5.91 11.29 -7.57
CA ILE A 137 4.67 12.09 -7.68
C ILE A 137 4.76 13.33 -6.80
N VAL A 138 5.25 13.19 -5.56
CA VAL A 138 5.31 14.30 -4.60
C VAL A 138 6.48 15.25 -4.87
N HIS A 139 7.64 14.72 -5.28
CA HIS A 139 8.83 15.53 -5.57
C HIS A 139 8.79 16.18 -6.96
N GLY A 140 7.93 15.67 -7.85
CA GLY A 140 7.80 16.12 -9.22
C GLY A 140 8.64 15.33 -10.22
N VAL A 141 8.28 15.48 -11.48
CA VAL A 141 8.87 14.76 -12.61
C VAL A 141 9.01 15.66 -13.84
N PRO A 142 9.93 15.37 -14.77
CA PRO A 142 10.13 16.22 -15.95
C PRO A 142 8.97 16.09 -16.94
N ILE A 143 8.05 17.06 -16.87
CA ILE A 143 6.86 17.16 -17.71
C ILE A 143 6.90 18.46 -18.52
N ASP A 144 6.64 18.35 -19.82
CA ASP A 144 6.57 19.50 -20.74
C ASP A 144 5.19 20.19 -20.73
N ALA A 145 5.06 21.24 -21.55
CA ALA A 145 3.84 22.05 -21.65
C ALA A 145 2.60 21.26 -22.12
N ASP A 146 2.79 20.13 -22.80
CA ASP A 146 1.72 19.26 -23.28
C ASP A 146 1.34 18.18 -22.25
N GLY A 147 1.97 18.19 -21.06
CA GLY A 147 1.76 17.19 -20.03
C GLY A 147 2.51 15.87 -20.28
N ASN A 148 3.43 15.83 -21.24
CA ASN A 148 4.19 14.63 -21.56
C ASN A 148 5.41 14.50 -20.66
N PHE A 149 5.60 13.30 -20.11
CA PHE A 149 6.83 12.97 -19.40
C PHE A 149 7.97 12.79 -20.40
N THR A 150 9.06 13.56 -20.22
CA THR A 150 10.20 13.58 -21.14
C THR A 150 11.38 12.72 -20.68
N GLY A 151 11.25 12.06 -19.52
CA GLY A 151 12.28 11.20 -18.94
C GLY A 151 12.19 9.74 -19.40
N ASN A 152 12.87 8.86 -18.65
CA ASN A 152 12.77 7.40 -18.78
C ASN A 152 12.75 6.72 -17.41
N LEU A 153 12.74 5.38 -17.37
CA LEU A 153 12.71 4.62 -16.10
C LEU A 153 13.82 5.05 -15.12
N PHE A 154 15.03 5.30 -15.61
CA PHE A 154 16.15 5.68 -14.75
C PHE A 154 16.01 7.09 -14.18
N THR A 155 15.24 7.97 -14.84
CA THR A 155 14.89 9.29 -14.29
C THR A 155 14.07 9.18 -13.01
N LEU A 156 13.30 8.10 -12.86
CA LEU A 156 12.49 7.84 -11.67
C LEU A 156 13.33 7.29 -10.50
N ILE A 157 14.58 6.91 -10.74
CA ILE A 157 15.46 6.30 -9.74
C ILE A 157 16.41 7.37 -9.21
N THR A 158 16.01 7.99 -8.10
CA THR A 158 16.78 9.00 -7.38
C THR A 158 17.01 8.53 -5.95
N PRO A 159 17.98 9.09 -5.20
CA PRO A 159 18.14 8.77 -3.79
C PRO A 159 16.85 8.96 -2.98
N TYR A 160 16.09 10.01 -3.28
CA TYR A 160 14.82 10.30 -2.65
C TYR A 160 13.75 9.26 -3.01
N SER A 161 13.61 8.89 -4.28
CA SER A 161 12.61 7.91 -4.68
C SER A 161 12.93 6.49 -4.21
N LEU A 162 14.21 6.12 -4.18
CA LEU A 162 14.67 4.87 -3.58
C LEU A 162 14.38 4.83 -2.09
N LEU A 163 14.56 5.94 -1.37
CA LEU A 163 14.18 6.06 0.04
C LEU A 163 12.67 5.85 0.22
N GLY A 164 11.83 6.43 -0.64
CA GLY A 164 10.39 6.17 -0.66
C GLY A 164 10.07 4.69 -0.89
N GLY A 165 10.74 4.05 -1.86
CA GLY A 165 10.60 2.62 -2.16
C GLY A 165 10.91 1.70 -0.96
N VAL A 166 12.07 1.88 -0.33
CA VAL A 166 12.44 1.08 0.84
C VAL A 166 11.56 1.40 2.06
N THR A 167 11.07 2.63 2.17
CA THR A 167 10.15 3.05 3.24
C THR A 167 8.81 2.32 3.13
N ILE A 168 8.17 2.33 1.95
CA ILE A 168 6.90 1.62 1.76
C ILE A 168 7.09 0.12 1.95
N ALA A 169 8.18 -0.47 1.44
CA ALA A 169 8.46 -1.88 1.65
C ALA A 169 8.64 -2.23 3.14
N ALA A 170 9.35 -1.41 3.92
CA ALA A 170 9.51 -1.59 5.36
C ALA A 170 8.19 -1.41 6.12
N LEU A 171 7.36 -0.43 5.73
CA LEU A 171 6.03 -0.22 6.29
C LEU A 171 5.11 -1.42 6.02
N CYS A 172 5.09 -1.94 4.78
CA CYS A 172 4.34 -3.15 4.44
C CYS A 172 4.81 -4.36 5.27
N ALA A 173 6.12 -4.60 5.35
CA ALA A 173 6.67 -5.68 6.17
C ALA A 173 6.29 -5.53 7.66
N PHE A 174 6.37 -4.33 8.22
CA PHE A 174 5.96 -4.06 9.60
C PHE A 174 4.45 -4.26 9.79
N HIS A 175 3.64 -3.75 8.87
CA HIS A 175 2.18 -3.88 8.92
C HIS A 175 1.73 -5.35 8.80
N GLY A 176 2.35 -6.11 7.89
CA GLY A 176 2.13 -7.55 7.75
C GLY A 176 2.56 -8.34 8.98
N ALA A 177 3.67 -7.99 9.64
CA ALA A 177 4.08 -8.62 10.90
C ALA A 177 3.05 -8.38 12.02
N ASN A 178 2.52 -7.16 12.14
CA ASN A 178 1.44 -6.85 13.09
C ASN A 178 0.14 -7.59 12.74
N PHE A 179 -0.20 -7.69 11.45
CA PHE A 179 -1.36 -8.43 11.00
C PHE A 179 -1.23 -9.93 11.33
N LEU A 180 -0.07 -10.54 11.07
CA LEU A 180 0.21 -11.93 11.43
C LEU A 180 0.13 -12.14 12.95
N ALA A 181 0.69 -11.23 13.76
CA ALA A 181 0.56 -11.29 15.22
C ALA A 181 -0.91 -11.21 15.66
N LEU A 182 -1.72 -10.36 15.01
CA LEU A 182 -3.14 -10.24 15.29
C LEU A 182 -3.94 -11.50 14.90
N LYS A 183 -3.58 -12.12 13.76
CA LYS A 183 -4.34 -13.18 13.10
C LYS A 183 -3.86 -14.60 13.37
N THR A 184 -2.71 -14.79 14.01
CA THR A 184 -2.16 -16.12 14.29
C THR A 184 -2.10 -16.43 15.78
N THR A 185 -1.90 -17.71 16.12
CA THR A 185 -1.72 -18.19 17.51
C THR A 185 -0.48 -19.06 17.63
N GLY A 186 0.10 -19.13 18.83
CA GLY A 186 1.24 -20.02 19.14
C GLY A 186 2.55 -19.46 18.60
N ASP A 187 3.44 -20.34 18.13
CA ASP A 187 4.80 -19.96 17.77
C ASP A 187 4.87 -18.91 16.64
N ILE A 188 3.95 -18.98 15.67
CA ILE A 188 3.88 -18.01 14.56
C ILE A 188 3.58 -16.60 15.10
N GLN A 189 2.70 -16.51 16.10
CA GLN A 189 2.34 -15.23 16.72
C GLN A 189 3.57 -14.60 17.40
N GLY A 190 4.29 -15.37 18.22
CA GLY A 190 5.48 -14.88 18.93
C GLY A 190 6.61 -14.45 18.00
N ARG A 191 6.86 -15.21 16.91
CA ARG A 191 7.81 -14.80 15.87
C ARG A 191 7.36 -13.53 15.16
N SER A 192 6.07 -13.39 14.88
CA SER A 192 5.51 -12.20 14.22
C SER A 192 5.62 -10.95 15.11
N GLN A 193 5.37 -11.05 16.42
CA GLN A 193 5.58 -9.96 17.39
C GLN A 193 7.06 -9.54 17.49
N SER A 194 7.96 -10.52 17.47
CA SER A 194 9.41 -10.27 17.51
C SER A 194 9.87 -9.56 16.23
N ALA A 195 9.41 -10.04 15.07
CA ALA A 195 9.66 -9.41 13.78
C ALA A 195 9.07 -8.00 13.70
N ALA A 196 7.85 -7.79 14.18
CA ALA A 196 7.20 -6.49 14.22
C ALA A 196 8.00 -5.47 15.04
N THR A 197 8.64 -5.91 16.14
CA THR A 197 9.51 -5.03 16.93
C THR A 197 10.74 -4.55 16.15
N MET A 198 11.41 -5.46 15.44
CA MET A 198 12.59 -5.13 14.63
C MET A 198 12.21 -4.29 13.39
N LEU A 199 11.22 -4.75 12.63
CA LEU A 199 10.73 -4.08 11.41
C LEU A 199 10.11 -2.72 11.73
N GLY A 200 9.48 -2.57 12.90
CA GLY A 200 8.97 -1.29 13.37
C GLY A 200 10.08 -0.26 13.59
N ALA A 201 11.22 -0.65 14.17
CA ALA A 201 12.36 0.25 14.31
C ALA A 201 12.91 0.70 12.95
N VAL A 202 13.02 -0.23 11.99
CA VAL A 202 13.41 0.07 10.60
C VAL A 202 12.41 1.02 9.94
N ALA A 203 11.10 0.76 10.09
CA ALA A 203 10.03 1.59 9.55
C ALA A 203 10.01 3.01 10.16
N VAL A 204 10.32 3.18 11.44
CA VAL A 204 10.47 4.49 12.08
C VAL A 204 11.63 5.27 11.49
N VAL A 205 12.79 4.63 11.33
CA VAL A 205 13.98 5.30 10.77
C VAL A 205 13.75 5.68 9.30
N LEU A 206 13.31 4.73 8.47
CA LEU A 206 13.09 4.99 7.05
C LEU A 206 11.92 5.94 6.81
N GLY A 207 10.76 5.67 7.44
CA GLY A 207 9.57 6.51 7.33
C GLY A 207 9.77 7.92 7.89
N GLY A 208 10.45 8.04 9.04
CA GLY A 208 10.81 9.34 9.60
C GLY A 208 11.76 10.11 8.68
N SER A 209 12.79 9.45 8.13
CA SER A 209 13.72 10.09 7.20
C SER A 209 13.02 10.54 5.91
N PHE A 210 12.17 9.69 5.34
CA PHE A 210 11.43 9.98 4.11
C PHE A 210 10.46 11.15 4.32
N LEU A 211 9.55 11.05 5.30
CA LEU A 211 8.54 12.09 5.54
C LEU A 211 9.17 13.41 6.00
N LEU A 212 10.28 13.37 6.76
CA LEU A 212 10.99 14.59 7.13
C LEU A 212 11.65 15.24 5.90
N TRP A 213 12.24 14.45 5.00
CA TRP A 213 12.76 14.98 3.74
C TRP A 213 11.63 15.64 2.94
N THR A 214 10.52 14.92 2.72
CA THR A 214 9.35 15.47 2.02
C THR A 214 8.84 16.75 2.69
N GLN A 215 8.79 16.79 4.02
CA GLN A 215 8.31 17.97 4.76
C GLN A 215 9.21 19.20 4.58
N LEU A 216 10.51 18.99 4.53
CA LEU A 216 11.48 20.08 4.38
C LEU A 216 11.58 20.60 2.94
N ASP A 217 11.20 19.77 1.96
CA ASP A 217 11.29 20.08 0.54
C ASP A 217 9.98 20.66 -0.02
N THR A 218 8.87 19.94 0.16
CA THR A 218 7.55 20.29 -0.42
C THR A 218 6.45 20.42 0.63
N GLY A 219 6.78 20.28 1.92
CA GLY A 219 5.80 20.35 3.01
C GLY A 219 5.28 21.76 3.31
N GLU A 220 4.03 21.80 3.74
CA GLU A 220 3.35 23.01 4.22
C GLU A 220 3.35 23.08 5.75
N GLY A 221 3.02 24.26 6.31
CA GLY A 221 3.01 24.44 7.76
C GLY A 221 2.08 23.46 8.50
N TRP A 222 0.96 23.08 7.89
CA TRP A 222 -0.03 22.18 8.48
C TRP A 222 0.34 20.69 8.32
N THR A 223 1.18 20.32 7.34
CA THR A 223 1.56 18.91 7.09
C THR A 223 2.52 18.36 8.14
N TRP A 224 3.09 19.21 9.00
CA TRP A 224 3.76 18.80 10.24
C TRP A 224 2.84 17.98 11.17
N ILE A 225 1.54 18.29 11.19
CA ILE A 225 0.57 17.58 12.04
C ILE A 225 0.45 16.10 11.63
N PRO A 226 0.08 15.75 10.38
CA PRO A 226 0.04 14.36 9.95
C PRO A 226 1.41 13.67 10.03
N LEU A 227 2.52 14.37 9.78
CA LEU A 227 3.86 13.79 10.01
C LEU A 227 4.06 13.33 11.45
N LEU A 228 3.77 14.20 12.43
CA LEU A 228 3.90 13.87 13.85
C LEU A 228 2.94 12.74 14.25
N LEU A 229 1.71 12.76 13.74
CA LEU A 229 0.74 11.69 13.99
C LEU A 229 1.18 10.35 13.38
N ALA A 230 1.82 10.36 12.21
CA ALA A 230 2.40 9.16 11.62
C ALA A 230 3.53 8.60 12.49
N ALA A 231 4.43 9.46 12.97
CA ALA A 231 5.51 9.08 13.87
C ALA A 231 4.97 8.50 15.20
N VAL A 232 3.97 9.16 15.80
CA VAL A 232 3.30 8.67 17.01
C VAL A 232 2.62 7.32 16.74
N GLY A 233 1.96 7.14 15.60
CA GLY A 233 1.33 5.88 15.21
C GLY A 233 2.32 4.71 15.14
N LEU A 234 3.50 4.92 14.53
CA LEU A 234 4.55 3.91 14.47
C LEU A 234 5.08 3.55 15.85
N VAL A 235 5.39 4.55 16.67
CA VAL A 235 5.89 4.32 18.03
C VAL A 235 4.84 3.63 18.89
N ALA A 236 3.58 4.08 18.84
CA ALA A 236 2.47 3.48 19.55
C ALA A 236 2.24 2.02 19.12
N SER A 237 2.41 1.71 17.84
CA SER A 237 2.34 0.34 17.35
C SER A 237 3.40 -0.56 17.98
N ILE A 238 4.66 -0.12 17.99
CA ILE A 238 5.77 -0.89 18.60
C ILE A 238 5.53 -1.11 20.09
N VAL A 239 5.11 -0.06 20.81
CA VAL A 239 4.83 -0.13 22.25
C VAL A 239 3.68 -1.08 22.54
N ALA A 240 2.58 -0.99 21.78
CA ALA A 240 1.44 -1.88 21.92
C ALA A 240 1.80 -3.34 21.60
N GLY A 241 2.59 -3.56 20.54
CA GLY A 241 3.07 -4.89 20.15
C GLY A 241 3.94 -5.54 21.23
N ARG A 242 4.89 -4.78 21.80
CA ARG A 242 5.72 -5.24 22.93
C ARG A 242 4.91 -5.54 24.19
N ALA A 243 3.78 -4.86 24.38
CA ALA A 243 2.83 -5.13 25.46
C ALA A 243 1.87 -6.29 25.16
N GLY A 244 2.04 -7.01 24.04
CA GLY A 244 1.16 -8.11 23.63
C GLY A 244 -0.24 -7.68 23.18
N ARG A 245 -0.44 -6.38 22.90
CA ARG A 245 -1.73 -5.79 22.48
C ARG A 245 -1.81 -5.72 20.96
N ASP A 246 -1.80 -6.88 20.30
CA ASP A 246 -1.69 -7.01 18.83
C ASP A 246 -2.71 -6.16 18.05
N GLY A 247 -3.95 -6.04 18.54
CA GLY A 247 -4.98 -5.21 17.88
C GLY A 247 -4.62 -3.72 17.87
N TRP A 248 -4.08 -3.21 18.98
CA TRP A 248 -3.63 -1.82 19.07
C TRP A 248 -2.33 -1.60 18.29
N ALA A 249 -1.47 -2.62 18.20
CA ALA A 249 -0.29 -2.58 17.35
C ALA A 249 -0.69 -2.39 15.87
N PHE A 250 -1.65 -3.19 15.39
CA PHE A 250 -2.18 -3.09 14.03
C PHE A 250 -2.85 -1.74 13.74
N VAL A 251 -3.70 -1.25 14.65
CA VAL A 251 -4.31 0.09 14.54
C VAL A 251 -3.26 1.19 14.50
N GLY A 252 -2.22 1.11 15.33
CA GLY A 252 -1.12 2.09 15.33
C GLY A 252 -0.40 2.16 13.99
N THR A 253 -0.05 1.01 13.39
CA THR A 253 0.54 1.00 12.03
C THR A 253 -0.40 1.52 10.97
N GLY A 254 -1.68 1.16 11.06
CA GLY A 254 -2.68 1.60 10.09
C GLY A 254 -2.90 3.11 10.15
N ALA A 255 -2.93 3.68 11.35
CA ALA A 255 -2.96 5.12 11.55
C ALA A 255 -1.69 5.79 11.00
N ALA A 256 -0.52 5.19 11.20
CA ALA A 256 0.72 5.70 10.64
C ALA A 256 0.70 5.75 9.11
N ILE A 257 0.22 4.68 8.45
CA ILE A 257 0.06 4.65 7.00
C ILE A 257 -0.92 5.75 6.55
N ALA A 258 -2.08 5.87 7.21
CA ALA A 258 -3.07 6.89 6.85
C ALA A 258 -2.52 8.31 6.96
N PHE A 259 -1.85 8.64 8.08
CA PHE A 259 -1.26 9.97 8.25
C PHE A 259 -0.05 10.22 7.35
N ALA A 260 0.73 9.20 7.01
CA ALA A 260 1.79 9.33 6.01
C ALA A 260 1.21 9.68 4.63
N ILE A 261 0.12 9.03 4.20
CA ILE A 261 -0.54 9.36 2.93
C ILE A 261 -1.17 10.76 2.98
N VAL A 262 -1.79 11.15 4.10
CA VAL A 262 -2.30 12.53 4.28
C VAL A 262 -1.17 13.55 4.19
N MET A 263 0.01 13.24 4.76
CA MET A 263 1.18 14.10 4.64
C MET A 263 1.64 14.23 3.18
N LEU A 264 1.79 13.11 2.46
CA LEU A 264 2.21 13.12 1.05
C LEU A 264 1.26 13.90 0.14
N PHE A 265 -0.05 13.65 0.24
CA PHE A 265 -1.05 14.37 -0.54
C PHE A 265 -1.20 15.82 -0.08
N GLY A 266 -0.96 16.10 1.20
CA GLY A 266 -0.94 17.45 1.74
C GLY A 266 0.21 18.29 1.20
N SER A 267 1.40 17.69 1.07
CA SER A 267 2.58 18.31 0.43
C SER A 267 2.45 18.40 -1.09
N LEU A 268 1.58 17.61 -1.70
CA LEU A 268 1.35 17.60 -3.14
C LEU A 268 0.36 18.69 -3.57
N TYR A 269 -0.65 18.98 -2.75
CA TYR A 269 -1.69 19.98 -3.05
C TYR A 269 -1.11 21.40 -3.22
N PRO A 270 -1.56 22.21 -4.19
CA PRO A 270 -2.68 21.99 -5.14
C PRO A 270 -2.29 21.22 -6.42
N ASP A 271 -1.03 20.85 -6.55
CA ASP A 271 -0.57 20.02 -7.65
C ASP A 271 -1.13 18.59 -7.49
N VAL A 272 -1.18 17.88 -8.60
CA VAL A 272 -1.40 16.43 -8.64
C VAL A 272 -0.22 15.70 -9.28
N LEU A 273 0.55 16.42 -10.10
CA LEU A 273 1.83 15.97 -10.65
C LEU A 273 2.70 17.20 -10.98
N PRO A 274 3.62 17.60 -10.09
CA PRO A 274 4.47 18.77 -10.28
C PRO A 274 5.48 18.56 -11.41
N SER A 275 5.76 19.61 -12.19
CA SER A 275 6.82 19.58 -13.21
C SER A 275 8.15 20.08 -12.64
N THR A 276 9.22 19.34 -12.91
CA THR A 276 10.60 19.77 -12.60
C THR A 276 11.25 20.58 -13.73
N ILE A 277 10.59 20.71 -14.89
CA ILE A 277 11.08 21.53 -16.01
C ILE A 277 10.69 22.99 -15.80
N ASP A 278 9.40 23.23 -15.56
CA ASP A 278 8.85 24.56 -15.28
C ASP A 278 7.58 24.39 -14.43
N PRO A 279 7.45 25.07 -13.28
CA PRO A 279 6.22 25.03 -12.46
C PRO A 279 4.95 25.38 -13.24
N ALA A 280 5.03 26.15 -14.32
CA ALA A 280 3.89 26.46 -15.18
C ALA A 280 3.32 25.23 -15.91
N TYR A 281 4.08 24.15 -16.01
CA TYR A 281 3.66 22.88 -16.63
C TYR A 281 3.13 21.86 -15.62
N SER A 282 3.06 22.21 -14.33
CA SER A 282 2.47 21.35 -13.31
C SER A 282 1.02 21.01 -13.64
N LEU A 283 0.65 19.75 -13.44
CA LEU A 283 -0.75 19.36 -13.40
C LEU A 283 -1.30 19.67 -12.00
N THR A 284 -2.39 20.40 -11.95
CA THR A 284 -3.07 20.85 -10.73
C THR A 284 -4.47 20.28 -10.64
N VAL A 285 -5.08 20.36 -9.47
CA VAL A 285 -6.48 19.95 -9.28
C VAL A 285 -7.44 20.66 -10.23
N ASP A 286 -7.11 21.89 -10.66
CA ASP A 286 -7.97 22.69 -11.53
C ASP A 286 -7.75 22.36 -13.01
N ASN A 287 -6.50 22.25 -13.47
CA ASN A 287 -6.21 22.04 -14.89
C ASN A 287 -6.27 20.57 -15.34
N ALA A 288 -6.22 19.63 -14.39
CA ALA A 288 -6.20 18.20 -14.69
C ALA A 288 -7.56 17.53 -14.50
N SER A 289 -8.55 18.24 -13.95
CA SER A 289 -9.85 17.69 -13.60
C SER A 289 -10.81 17.53 -14.78
N SER A 290 -11.75 16.62 -14.60
CA SER A 290 -12.92 16.47 -15.47
C SER A 290 -13.89 17.64 -15.33
N ALA A 291 -14.76 17.80 -16.33
CA ALA A 291 -15.83 18.80 -16.28
C ALA A 291 -16.74 18.61 -15.05
N ASP A 292 -17.25 19.72 -14.52
CA ASP A 292 -18.10 19.79 -13.32
C ASP A 292 -19.28 18.79 -13.33
N TYR A 293 -19.94 18.62 -14.49
CA TYR A 293 -21.02 17.65 -14.62
C TYR A 293 -20.56 16.20 -14.37
N THR A 294 -19.41 15.81 -14.91
CA THR A 294 -18.83 14.48 -14.70
C THR A 294 -18.51 14.27 -13.22
N LEU A 295 -17.88 15.25 -12.57
CA LEU A 295 -17.57 15.19 -11.14
C LEU A 295 -18.85 15.05 -10.30
N LYS A 296 -19.92 15.80 -10.61
CA LYS A 296 -21.22 15.68 -9.94
C LYS A 296 -21.81 14.28 -10.05
N VAL A 297 -21.85 13.70 -11.26
CA VAL A 297 -22.39 12.36 -11.49
C VAL A 297 -21.60 11.33 -10.71
N MET A 298 -20.27 11.38 -10.79
CA MET A 298 -19.41 10.47 -10.04
C MET A 298 -19.62 10.63 -8.53
N THR A 299 -19.78 11.85 -8.01
CA THR A 299 -19.99 12.09 -6.58
C THR A 299 -21.27 11.40 -6.10
N VAL A 300 -22.36 11.47 -6.86
CA VAL A 300 -23.60 10.75 -6.54
C VAL A 300 -23.36 9.24 -6.49
N VAL A 301 -22.65 8.70 -7.49
CA VAL A 301 -22.33 7.26 -7.53
C VAL A 301 -21.45 6.86 -6.34
N ALA A 302 -20.41 7.62 -6.01
CA ALA A 302 -19.51 7.34 -4.90
C ALA A 302 -20.26 7.38 -3.54
N LEU A 303 -21.13 8.38 -3.33
CA LEU A 303 -21.92 8.49 -2.10
C LEU A 303 -22.86 7.30 -1.87
N VAL A 304 -23.34 6.65 -2.95
CA VAL A 304 -24.19 5.46 -2.85
C VAL A 304 -23.37 4.18 -2.74
N MET A 305 -22.36 4.01 -3.60
CA MET A 305 -21.63 2.76 -3.73
C MET A 305 -20.60 2.57 -2.61
N THR A 306 -19.89 3.63 -2.19
CA THR A 306 -18.83 3.51 -1.16
C THR A 306 -19.38 2.97 0.17
N PRO A 307 -20.51 3.45 0.72
CA PRO A 307 -21.06 2.86 1.95
C PRO A 307 -21.42 1.38 1.79
N VAL A 308 -22.01 0.99 0.65
CA VAL A 308 -22.33 -0.42 0.37
C VAL A 308 -21.06 -1.27 0.35
N VAL A 309 -20.01 -0.77 -0.30
CA VAL A 309 -18.70 -1.43 -0.38
C VAL A 309 -18.07 -1.61 0.99
N LEU A 310 -18.05 -0.54 1.78
CA LEU A 310 -17.49 -0.58 3.14
C LEU A 310 -18.29 -1.51 4.06
N LEU A 311 -19.62 -1.55 3.94
CA LEU A 311 -20.47 -2.43 4.74
C LEU A 311 -20.20 -3.91 4.47
N TYR A 312 -20.19 -4.33 3.20
CA TYR A 312 -19.91 -5.74 2.91
C TYR A 312 -18.46 -6.09 3.22
N GLN A 313 -17.50 -5.19 2.98
CA GLN A 313 -16.09 -5.45 3.28
C GLN A 313 -15.90 -5.61 4.79
N ALA A 314 -16.49 -4.72 5.60
CA ALA A 314 -16.48 -4.82 7.06
C ALA A 314 -17.14 -6.12 7.55
N TRP A 315 -18.23 -6.54 6.91
CA TRP A 315 -18.88 -7.82 7.20
C TRP A 315 -17.97 -9.02 6.88
N THR A 316 -17.26 -9.01 5.74
CA THR A 316 -16.26 -10.03 5.39
C THR A 316 -15.17 -10.13 6.45
N TYR A 317 -14.56 -9.00 6.85
CA TYR A 317 -13.56 -8.99 7.92
C TYR A 317 -14.13 -9.45 9.27
N TRP A 318 -15.39 -9.11 9.57
CA TRP A 318 -16.06 -9.58 10.78
C TRP A 318 -16.27 -11.09 10.78
N ILE A 319 -16.68 -11.69 9.65
CA ILE A 319 -16.82 -13.15 9.51
C ILE A 319 -15.47 -13.83 9.75
N PHE A 320 -14.42 -13.35 9.09
CA PHE A 320 -13.09 -13.97 9.15
C PHE A 320 -12.24 -13.48 10.31
N ARG A 321 -12.80 -12.83 11.35
CA ARG A 321 -12.03 -12.19 12.44
C ARG A 321 -11.20 -13.13 13.32
N LYS A 322 -11.54 -14.42 13.38
CA LYS A 322 -10.89 -15.39 14.27
C LYS A 322 -9.42 -15.61 13.87
N ARG A 323 -8.62 -16.07 14.83
CA ARG A 323 -7.21 -16.39 14.61
C ARG A 323 -7.06 -17.77 13.98
N VAL A 324 -6.03 -17.93 13.16
CA VAL A 324 -5.66 -19.18 12.48
C VAL A 324 -4.40 -19.73 13.14
N GLY A 325 -4.30 -21.05 13.23
CA GLY A 325 -3.17 -21.73 13.86
C GLY A 325 -2.96 -23.11 13.23
N ARG A 326 -1.85 -23.77 13.59
CA ARG A 326 -1.48 -25.07 13.00
C ARG A 326 -2.59 -26.12 13.09
N HIS A 327 -3.31 -26.17 14.21
CA HIS A 327 -4.40 -27.13 14.45
C HIS A 327 -5.61 -26.94 13.52
N HIS A 328 -5.75 -25.79 12.86
CA HIS A 328 -6.79 -25.55 11.85
C HIS A 328 -6.41 -26.05 10.46
N ILE A 329 -5.13 -26.36 10.21
CA ILE A 329 -4.69 -26.88 8.91
C ILE A 329 -4.92 -28.38 8.90
N PRO A 330 -5.75 -28.92 7.99
CA PRO A 330 -5.93 -30.35 7.88
C PRO A 330 -4.56 -31.00 7.60
N THR A 331 -4.19 -31.97 8.42
CA THR A 331 -3.13 -32.92 8.07
C THR A 331 -3.58 -33.61 6.81
N SER A 332 -2.83 -33.43 5.71
CA SER A 332 -3.09 -34.15 4.46
C SER A 332 -3.20 -35.64 4.79
N ALA A 333 -4.37 -36.23 4.55
CA ALA A 333 -4.53 -37.68 4.60
C ALA A 333 -3.45 -38.27 3.70
N ALA A 334 -2.68 -39.21 4.24
CA ALA A 334 -1.74 -39.98 3.45
C ALA A 334 -2.53 -40.65 2.31
N HIS A 335 -2.33 -40.16 1.10
CA HIS A 335 -2.67 -40.84 -0.15
C HIS A 335 -1.37 -41.12 -0.87
#